data_AF-A0A371EDI9-F1
#
_entry.id   AF-A0A371EDI9-F1
#
_cell.length_a   1.000
_cell.length_b   1.000
_cell.length_c   1.000
_cell.angle_alpha   90.00
_cell.angle_beta   90.00
_cell.angle_gamma   90.00
#
_symmetry.space_group_name_H-M   'P 1'
#
loop_
_entity.id
_entity.type
_entity.pdbx_description
1 polymer ?
#
loop_
_entity_poly.entity_id
_entity_poly.type
_entity_poly.pdbx_seq_one_letter_code
_entity_poly.pdbx_strand_id
1 'polypeptide(L)' 'MKKKDQQTLTFIYQSVDKMKKVHLQTLRLEFESLRMKESESISDFGNRMMMVVNQMKCYEEKM' A
#
# COMPACT_ATOMS: atom_id res chain seq x y z
N MET A 1 -7.10 -6.55 35.35
CA MET A 1 -6.87 -7.26 34.06
C MET A 1 -7.44 -6.50 32.86
N LYS A 2 -8.75 -6.18 32.82
CA LYS A 2 -9.43 -5.52 31.68
C LYS A 2 -8.79 -4.26 31.07
N LYS A 3 -8.08 -3.44 31.86
CA LYS A 3 -7.45 -2.18 31.38
C LYS A 3 -6.19 -2.43 30.53
N LYS A 4 -5.46 -3.52 30.79
CA LYS A 4 -4.23 -3.88 30.05
C LYS A 4 -4.58 -4.41 28.66
N ASP A 5 -5.62 -5.23 28.56
CA ASP A 5 -6.09 -5.81 27.30
C ASP A 5 -6.60 -4.70 26.35
N GLN A 6 -7.31 -3.70 26.87
CA GLN A 6 -7.76 -2.53 26.08
C GLN A 6 -6.60 -1.69 25.54
N GLN A 7 -5.55 -1.49 26.35
CA GLN A 7 -4.35 -0.74 25.91
C GLN A 7 -3.60 -1.48 24.82
N THR A 8 -3.45 -2.80 24.95
CA THR A 8 -2.83 -3.66 23.94
C THR A 8 -3.61 -3.63 22.63
N LEU A 9 -4.94 -3.71 22.67
CA LEU A 9 -5.78 -3.62 21.47
C LEU A 9 -5.62 -2.28 20.76
N THR A 10 -5.65 -1.16 21.50
CA THR A 10 -5.44 0.18 20.94
C THR A 10 -4.06 0.32 20.30
N PHE A 11 -3.02 -0.20 20.95
CA PHE A 11 -1.66 -0.17 20.41
C PHE A 11 -1.53 -0.97 19.11
N ILE A 12 -2.10 -2.17 19.06
CA ILE A 12 -2.12 -3.01 17.86
C ILE A 12 -2.82 -2.26 16.72
N TYR A 13 -4.00 -1.70 16.98
CA TYR A 13 -4.76 -0.96 15.97
C TYR A 13 -3.97 0.23 15.40
N GLN A 14 -3.39 1.06 16.27
CA GLN A 14 -2.54 2.18 15.86
C GLN A 14 -1.29 1.72 15.09
N SER A 15 -0.71 0.57 15.44
CA SER A 15 0.45 0.01 14.76
C SER A 15 0.08 -0.47 13.35
N VAL A 16 -1.07 -1.13 13.21
CA VAL A 16 -1.61 -1.55 11.90
C VAL A 16 -1.87 -0.32 11.01
N ASP A 17 -2.47 0.74 11.54
CA ASP A 17 -2.71 1.98 10.79
C ASP A 17 -1.41 2.65 10.33
N LYS A 18 -0.39 2.67 11.18
CA LYS A 18 0.95 3.18 10.81
C LYS A 18 1.58 2.34 9.71
N MET A 19 1.50 1.00 9.81
CA MET A 19 2.01 0.10 8.78
C MET A 19 1.29 0.30 7.45
N LYS A 20 -0.04 0.43 7.45
CA LYS A 20 -0.83 0.77 6.25
C LYS A 20 -0.33 2.06 5.59
N LYS A 21 -0.10 3.12 6.38
CA LYS A 21 0.41 4.40 5.87
C LYS A 21 1.79 4.31 5.24
N VAL A 22 2.74 3.62 5.89
CA VAL A 22 4.08 3.43 5.33
C VAL A 22 4.01 2.66 4.03
N HIS A 23 3.21 1.58 3.99
CA HIS A 23 3.06 0.76 2.79
C HIS A 23 2.44 1.54 1.62
N LEU A 24 1.40 2.34 1.89
CA LEU A 24 0.81 3.23 0.87
C LEU A 24 1.81 4.26 0.33
N GLN A 25 2.65 4.85 1.20
CA GLN A 25 3.69 5.77 0.73
C GLN A 25 4.71 5.07 -0.17
N THR A 26 5.13 3.86 0.18
CA THR A 26 6.03 3.06 -0.67
C THR A 26 5.41 2.81 -2.04
N LEU A 27 4.14 2.39 -2.10
CA LEU A 27 3.44 2.13 -3.36
C LEU A 27 3.27 3.40 -4.22
N ARG A 28 2.99 4.56 -3.60
CA ARG A 28 2.93 5.85 -4.32
C ARG A 28 4.28 6.20 -4.96
N LEU A 29 5.38 6.02 -4.22
CA LEU A 29 6.73 6.25 -4.76
C LEU A 29 7.06 5.29 -5.91
N GLU A 30 6.67 4.02 -5.79
CA GLU A 30 6.81 3.04 -6.88
C GLU A 30 5.98 3.45 -8.11
N PHE A 31 4.75 3.93 -7.91
CA PHE A 31 3.90 4.43 -8.97
C PHE A 31 4.45 5.70 -9.65
N GLU A 32 4.99 6.65 -8.89
CA GLU A 32 5.58 7.87 -9.44
C GLU A 32 6.85 7.59 -10.26
N SER A 33 7.63 6.62 -9.82
CA SER A 33 8.86 6.17 -10.49
C SER A 33 8.60 5.16 -11.62
N LEU A 34 7.37 4.69 -11.78
CA LEU A 34 6.99 3.76 -12.83
C LEU A 34 7.20 4.40 -14.21
N ARG A 35 8.03 3.72 -15.00
CA ARG A 35 8.36 4.07 -16.39
C ARG A 35 8.37 2.80 -17.22
N MET A 36 7.90 2.93 -18.45
CA MET A 36 7.92 1.85 -19.42
C MET A 36 9.36 1.60 -19.87
N LYS A 37 9.74 0.32 -19.98
CA LYS A 37 11.06 -0.04 -20.52
C LYS A 37 11.02 -0.07 -22.05
N GLU A 38 12.16 0.14 -22.69
CA GLU A 38 12.25 0.13 -24.16
C GLU A 38 11.82 -1.20 -24.80
N SER A 39 12.02 -2.32 -24.10
CA SER A 39 11.66 -3.67 -24.55
C SER A 39 10.31 -4.16 -24.04
N GLU A 40 9.59 -3.35 -23.27
CA GLU A 40 8.31 -3.73 -22.67
C GLU A 40 7.17 -3.43 -23.64
N SER A 41 6.16 -4.32 -23.71
CA SER A 41 4.95 -4.02 -24.48
C SER A 41 4.02 -3.09 -23.69
N ILE A 42 3.14 -2.36 -24.39
CA ILE A 42 2.14 -1.50 -23.75
C ILE A 42 1.25 -2.32 -22.79
N SER A 43 0.91 -3.55 -23.17
CA SER A 43 0.11 -4.46 -22.34
C SER A 43 0.84 -4.85 -21.05
N ASP A 44 2.13 -5.19 -21.15
CA ASP A 44 2.93 -5.59 -19.98
C ASP A 44 3.13 -4.42 -19.02
N PHE A 45 3.39 -3.23 -19.55
CA PHE A 45 3.46 -2.01 -18.75
C PHE A 45 2.12 -1.71 -18.05
N GLY A 46 1.01 -1.83 -18.79
CA GLY A 46 -0.34 -1.67 -18.24
C GLY A 46 -0.64 -2.65 -17.10
N ASN A 47 -0.22 -3.92 -17.26
CA ASN A 47 -0.36 -4.93 -16.22
C ASN A 47 0.42 -4.56 -14.95
N ARG A 48 1.69 -4.13 -15.07
CA ARG A 48 2.48 -3.67 -13.91
C ARG A 48 1.86 -2.47 -13.22
N MET A 49 1.41 -1.47 -13.98
CA MET A 49 0.73 -0.31 -13.43
C MET A 49 -0.54 -0.71 -12.67
N MET A 50 -1.32 -1.63 -13.23
CA MET A 50 -2.53 -2.16 -12.61
C MET A 50 -2.23 -2.93 -11.32
N MET A 51 -1.13 -3.68 -11.26
CA MET A 51 -0.71 -4.36 -10.04
C MET A 51 -0.45 -3.37 -8.90
N VAL A 52 0.30 -2.30 -9.14
CA VAL A 52 0.60 -1.28 -8.11
C VAL A 52 -0.68 -0.57 -7.66
N VAL A 53 -1.55 -0.16 -8.60
CA VAL A 53 -2.85 0.46 -8.29
C VAL A 53 -3.75 -0.47 -7.47
N ASN A 54 -3.77 -1.77 -7.81
CA ASN A 54 -4.59 -2.74 -7.08
C ASN A 54 -4.05 -2.96 -5.67
N GLN A 55 -2.73 -2.99 -5.48
CA GLN A 55 -2.13 -3.03 -4.15
C GLN A 55 -2.53 -1.80 -3.33
N MET A 56 -2.47 -0.59 -3.90
CA MET A 56 -2.90 0.64 -3.21
C MET A 56 -4.37 0.56 -2.76
N LYS A 57 -5.26 0.07 -3.63
CA LYS A 57 -6.68 -0.13 -3.31
C LYS A 57 -6.92 -1.12 -2.16
N CYS A 58 -6.13 -2.20 -2.08
CA CYS A 58 -6.22 -3.17 -0.99
C CYS A 58 -5.89 -2.57 0.39
N TYR A 59 -5.08 -1.50 0.44
CA TYR A 59 -4.74 -0.79 1.68
C TYR A 59 -5.70 0.39 1.99
N GLU A 60 -6.90 0.38 1.39
CA GLU A 60 -7.99 1.35 1.61
C GLU A 60 -7.63 2.79 1.23
N GLU A 61 -6.73 2.98 0.27
CA GLU A 61 -6.65 4.28 -0.39
C GLU A 61 -7.94 4.47 -1.20
N LYS A 62 -8.87 5.28 -0.66
CA LYS A 62 -9.91 5.87 -1.49
C LYS A 62 -9.19 6.76 -2.51
N MET A 63 -8.98 6.21 -3.70
CA MET A 63 -8.62 6.94 -4.91
C MET A 63 -9.64 8.05 -5.18
#